data_AF-A0A3S9FR90-F1
#
_entry.id   AF-A0A3S9FR90-F1
#
_cell.length_a   1.000
_cell.length_b   1.000
_cell.length_c   1.000
_cell.angle_alpha   90.00
_cell.angle_beta   90.00
_cell.angle_gamma   90.00
#
_symmetry.space_group_name_H-M   'P 1'
#
loop_
_entity.id
_entity.type
_entity.pdbx_description
1 polymer ?
#
loop_
_entity_poly.entity_id
_entity_poly.type
_entity_poly.pdbx_seq_one_letter_code
_entity_poly.pdbx_strand_id
1 'polypeptide(L)'
;MLYKIVLGIHAYAMCAALLLFVANELLLIPARRGQPGPARMAFFASRFAGLLVGAGVLAGIALVFLGGWSLLTPWLMVSLALVAALIAVENKLVRPWATQAQAALRGAVSAVEVKAFAGNKRALVGRLTMITLFALIVALMTTKPELNPFA
;
A
#
# COMPACT_ATOMS: atom_id res chain seq x y z
N MET A 1 -3.98 25.46 -10.55
CA MET A 1 -2.57 25.05 -10.30
C MET A 1 -2.48 24.06 -9.15
N LEU A 2 -3.00 24.37 -7.96
CA LEU A 2 -3.00 23.50 -6.77
C LEU A 2 -3.57 22.09 -7.03
N TYR A 3 -4.75 21.98 -7.66
CA TYR A 3 -5.38 20.68 -7.97
C TYR A 3 -4.43 19.73 -8.73
N LYS A 4 -3.74 20.23 -9.77
CA LYS A 4 -2.80 19.43 -10.58
C LYS A 4 -1.58 18.97 -9.76
N ILE A 5 -1.09 19.80 -8.85
CA ILE A 5 0.02 19.45 -7.95
C ILE A 5 -0.40 18.34 -7.00
N VAL A 6 -1.57 18.48 -6.35
CA VAL A 6 -2.10 17.46 -5.42
C VAL A 6 -2.39 16.15 -6.17
N LEU A 7 -2.88 16.23 -7.41
CA LEU A 7 -3.09 15.07 -8.27
C LEU A 7 -1.78 14.34 -8.58
N GLY A 8 -0.73 15.10 -8.91
CA GLY A 8 0.61 14.55 -9.09
C GLY A 8 1.10 13.83 -7.84
N ILE A 9 1.02 14.49 -6.67
CA ILE A 9 1.42 13.89 -5.39
C ILE A 9 0.67 12.59 -5.12
N HIS A 10 -0.67 12.59 -5.28
CA HIS A 10 -1.50 11.41 -5.12
C HIS A 10 -1.05 10.28 -6.04
N ALA A 11 -0.94 10.55 -7.34
CA ALA A 11 -0.57 9.54 -8.33
C ALA A 11 0.83 8.97 -8.09
N TYR A 12 1.84 9.83 -7.87
CA TYR A 12 3.21 9.38 -7.64
C TYR A 12 3.34 8.60 -6.33
N ALA A 13 2.70 9.04 -5.25
CA ALA A 13 2.73 8.33 -3.97
C ALA A 13 2.09 6.94 -4.10
N MET A 14 0.94 6.84 -4.76
CA MET A 14 0.23 5.57 -4.95
C MET A 14 1.01 4.60 -5.87
N CYS A 15 1.59 5.11 -6.96
CA CYS A 15 2.43 4.30 -7.85
C CYS A 15 3.70 3.81 -7.13
N ALA A 16 4.39 4.69 -6.40
CA ALA A 16 5.58 4.31 -5.64
C ALA A 16 5.25 3.29 -4.53
N ALA A 17 4.11 3.44 -3.84
CA ALA A 17 3.65 2.46 -2.86
C ALA A 17 3.43 1.07 -3.48
N LEU A 18 2.76 1.01 -4.64
CA LEU A 18 2.53 -0.24 -5.36
C LEU A 18 3.85 -0.91 -5.77
N LEU A 19 4.79 -0.14 -6.34
CA LEU A 19 6.10 -0.66 -6.71
C LEU A 19 6.85 -1.22 -5.49
N LEU A 20 6.78 -0.55 -4.33
CA LEU A 20 7.39 -1.06 -3.11
C LEU A 20 6.70 -2.32 -2.57
N PHE A 21 5.39 -2.45 -2.68
CA PHE A 21 4.70 -3.69 -2.31
C PHE A 21 5.15 -4.87 -3.17
N VAL A 22 5.26 -4.66 -4.50
CA VAL A 22 5.75 -5.68 -5.42
C VAL A 22 7.21 -6.02 -5.13
N ALA A 23 8.07 -5.01 -4.98
CA ALA A 23 9.48 -5.20 -4.63
C ALA A 23 9.65 -5.95 -3.30
N ASN A 24 8.83 -5.63 -2.30
CA ASN A 24 8.81 -6.35 -1.03
C ASN A 24 8.51 -7.84 -1.22
N GLU A 25 7.51 -8.22 -2.03
CA GLU A 25 7.25 -9.65 -2.30
C GLU A 25 8.44 -10.34 -2.99
N LEU A 26 9.06 -9.69 -3.97
CA LEU A 26 10.23 -10.23 -4.66
C LEU A 26 11.41 -10.43 -3.71
N LEU A 27 11.67 -9.46 -2.82
CA LEU A 27 12.73 -9.54 -1.81
C LEU A 27 12.46 -10.61 -0.74
N LEU A 28 11.19 -10.91 -0.47
CA LEU A 28 10.83 -11.97 0.47
C LEU A 28 11.08 -13.38 -0.09
N ILE A 29 11.21 -13.56 -1.41
CA ILE A 29 11.54 -14.88 -2.00
C ILE A 29 12.89 -15.41 -1.49
N PRO A 30 14.02 -14.70 -1.65
CA PRO A 30 15.29 -15.14 -1.06
C PRO A 30 15.29 -15.07 0.47
N ALA A 31 14.52 -14.15 1.10
CA ALA A 31 14.39 -14.12 2.56
C ALA A 31 13.76 -15.40 3.13
N ARG A 32 12.82 -16.03 2.42
CA ARG A 32 12.25 -17.35 2.79
C ARG A 32 13.29 -18.48 2.81
N ARG A 33 14.48 -18.27 2.21
CA ARG A 33 15.63 -19.19 2.30
C ARG A 33 16.56 -18.86 3.48
N GLY A 34 16.17 -17.90 4.34
CA GLY A 34 16.94 -17.48 5.51
C GLY A 34 17.96 -16.37 5.24
N GLN A 35 17.92 -15.73 4.06
CA GLN A 35 18.88 -14.67 3.72
C GLN A 35 18.53 -13.36 4.43
N PRO A 36 19.38 -12.82 5.32
CA PRO A 36 19.05 -11.67 6.15
C PRO A 36 19.07 -10.34 5.39
N GLY A 37 19.91 -10.21 4.36
CA GLY A 37 20.01 -8.98 3.54
C GLY A 37 18.70 -8.62 2.82
N PRO A 38 18.18 -9.53 1.96
CA PRO A 38 16.90 -9.31 1.29
C PRO A 38 15.74 -9.13 2.26
N ALA A 39 15.76 -9.84 3.40
CA ALA A 39 14.76 -9.68 4.44
C ALA A 39 14.73 -8.22 4.94
N ARG A 40 15.88 -7.68 5.36
CA ARG A 40 15.97 -6.27 5.81
C ARG A 40 15.44 -5.30 4.75
N MET A 41 15.84 -5.46 3.49
CA MET A 41 15.35 -4.62 2.40
C MET A 41 13.82 -4.71 2.21
N ALA A 42 13.25 -5.91 2.32
CA ALA A 42 11.80 -6.11 2.23
C ALA A 42 11.07 -5.33 3.34
N PHE A 43 11.52 -5.42 4.60
CA PHE A 43 10.89 -4.68 5.69
C PHE A 43 11.03 -3.16 5.56
N PHE A 44 12.16 -2.68 5.03
CA PHE A 44 12.29 -1.27 4.66
C PHE A 44 11.28 -0.88 3.59
N ALA A 45 11.17 -1.65 2.50
CA ALA A 45 10.20 -1.41 1.44
C ALA A 45 8.75 -1.40 1.98
N SER A 46 8.39 -2.36 2.83
CA SER A 46 7.06 -2.41 3.46
C SER A 46 6.75 -1.19 4.31
N ARG A 47 7.73 -0.65 5.06
CA ARG A 47 7.55 0.56 5.87
C ARG A 47 7.34 1.80 5.00
N PHE A 48 8.16 1.99 3.98
CA PHE A 48 8.04 3.13 3.08
C PHE A 48 6.75 3.05 2.25
N ALA A 49 6.35 1.85 1.84
CA ALA A 49 5.07 1.64 1.17
C ALA A 49 3.91 2.16 2.03
N GLY A 50 3.81 1.76 3.31
CA GLY A 50 2.75 2.23 4.21
C GLY A 50 2.70 3.75 4.37
N LEU A 51 3.86 4.41 4.49
CA LEU A 51 3.93 5.88 4.53
C LEU A 51 3.41 6.53 3.24
N LEU A 52 3.78 5.98 2.08
CA LEU A 52 3.32 6.47 0.79
C LEU A 52 1.82 6.21 0.56
N VAL A 53 1.29 5.08 1.04
CA VAL A 53 -0.17 4.85 1.07
C VAL A 53 -0.86 5.94 1.87
N GLY A 54 -0.39 6.24 3.09
CA GLY A 54 -0.96 7.29 3.92
C GLY A 54 -0.93 8.67 3.23
N ALA A 55 0.22 9.04 2.65
CA ALA A 55 0.36 10.31 1.93
C ALA A 55 -0.56 10.38 0.69
N GLY A 56 -0.61 9.29 -0.08
CA GLY A 56 -1.47 9.16 -1.26
C GLY A 56 -2.95 9.27 -0.89
N VAL A 57 -3.41 8.58 0.15
CA VAL A 57 -4.80 8.63 0.62
C VAL A 57 -5.18 10.05 1.07
N LEU A 58 -4.32 10.72 1.85
CA LEU A 58 -4.57 12.11 2.28
C LEU A 58 -4.65 13.07 1.08
N ALA A 59 -3.75 12.94 0.10
CA ALA A 59 -3.81 13.71 -1.13
C ALA A 59 -5.08 13.41 -1.94
N GLY A 60 -5.52 12.15 -1.98
CA GLY A 60 -6.77 11.72 -2.62
C GLY A 60 -8.01 12.37 -1.97
N ILE A 61 -8.06 12.39 -0.64
CA ILE A 61 -9.12 13.08 0.11
C ILE A 61 -9.13 14.57 -0.24
N ALA A 62 -7.96 15.22 -0.26
CA ALA A 62 -7.86 16.63 -0.63
C ALA A 62 -8.34 16.90 -2.07
N LEU A 63 -8.08 15.99 -3.02
CA LEU A 63 -8.57 16.11 -4.40
C LEU A 63 -10.09 16.09 -4.51
N VAL A 64 -10.76 15.28 -3.69
CA VAL A 64 -12.22 15.22 -3.67
C VAL A 64 -12.80 16.59 -3.30
N PHE A 65 -12.26 17.23 -2.25
CA PHE A 65 -12.68 18.57 -1.83
C PHE A 65 -12.30 19.65 -2.86
N LEU A 66 -11.07 19.65 -3.36
CA LEU A 66 -10.60 20.63 -4.33
C LEU A 66 -11.33 20.54 -5.68
N GLY A 67 -11.78 19.35 -6.07
CA GLY A 67 -12.55 19.14 -7.29
C GLY A 67 -14.04 19.40 -7.16
N GLY A 68 -14.55 19.69 -5.94
CA GLY A 68 -15.97 19.93 -5.71
C GLY A 68 -16.86 18.70 -5.94
N TRP A 69 -16.29 17.49 -5.86
CA TRP A 69 -17.04 16.26 -6.13
C TRP A 69 -17.99 15.92 -4.98
N SER A 70 -19.20 15.50 -5.31
CA SER A 70 -20.12 14.94 -4.30
C SER A 70 -19.56 13.63 -3.74
N LEU A 71 -19.55 13.48 -2.40
CA LEU A 71 -19.13 12.23 -1.75
C LEU A 71 -20.06 11.04 -2.05
N LEU A 72 -21.29 11.33 -2.46
CA LEU A 72 -22.30 10.31 -2.81
C LEU A 72 -22.14 9.76 -4.22
N THR A 73 -21.17 10.29 -4.96
CA THR A 73 -20.89 9.83 -6.31
C THR A 73 -20.50 8.34 -6.28
N PRO A 74 -21.15 7.46 -7.05
CA PRO A 74 -21.02 6.01 -6.87
C PRO A 74 -19.58 5.50 -6.89
N TRP A 75 -18.75 5.94 -7.85
CA TRP A 75 -17.35 5.50 -7.92
C TRP A 75 -16.50 6.04 -6.76
N LEU A 76 -16.80 7.23 -6.22
CA LEU A 76 -16.13 7.75 -5.02
C LEU A 76 -16.49 6.91 -3.80
N MET A 77 -17.76 6.53 -3.63
CA MET A 77 -18.17 5.63 -2.55
C MET A 77 -17.45 4.28 -2.63
N VAL A 78 -17.37 3.67 -3.82
CA VAL A 78 -16.63 2.42 -4.02
C VAL A 78 -15.13 2.62 -3.73
N SER A 79 -14.54 3.72 -4.18
CA SER A 79 -13.14 4.05 -3.91
C SER A 79 -12.86 4.20 -2.41
N LEU A 80 -13.73 4.90 -1.70
CA LEU A 80 -13.63 5.08 -0.24
C LEU A 80 -13.77 3.74 0.48
N ALA A 81 -14.68 2.86 0.05
CA ALA A 81 -14.82 1.52 0.60
C ALA A 81 -13.56 0.66 0.37
N LEU A 82 -12.97 0.72 -0.82
CA LEU A 82 -11.72 0.04 -1.14
C LEU A 82 -10.54 0.58 -0.31
N VAL A 83 -10.45 1.89 -0.13
CA VAL A 83 -9.43 2.52 0.73
C VAL A 83 -9.64 2.13 2.20
N ALA A 84 -10.88 2.10 2.69
CA ALA A 84 -11.17 1.63 4.05
C ALA A 84 -10.77 0.16 4.24
N ALA A 85 -11.04 -0.70 3.24
CA ALA A 85 -10.59 -2.08 3.24
C ALA A 85 -9.06 -2.19 3.24
N LEU A 86 -8.38 -1.35 2.46
CA LEU A 86 -6.91 -1.27 2.41
C LEU A 86 -6.34 -0.93 3.80
N ILE A 87 -6.85 0.12 4.44
CA ILE A 87 -6.44 0.54 5.78
C ILE A 87 -6.71 -0.56 6.82
N ALA A 88 -7.84 -1.26 6.71
CA ALA A 88 -8.17 -2.36 7.61
C ALA A 88 -7.21 -3.54 7.46
N VAL A 89 -6.88 -3.93 6.22
CA VAL A 89 -5.93 -5.00 5.92
C VAL A 89 -4.52 -4.63 6.40
N GLU A 90 -4.08 -3.40 6.15
CA GLU A 90 -2.80 -2.89 6.61
C GLU A 90 -2.69 -3.02 8.14
N ASN A 91 -3.66 -2.47 8.88
CA ASN A 91 -3.61 -2.44 10.33
C ASN A 91 -3.77 -3.83 10.98
N LYS A 92 -4.56 -4.73 10.39
CA LYS A 92 -4.85 -6.05 10.99
C LYS A 92 -3.88 -7.16 10.62
N LEU A 93 -3.26 -7.08 9.44
CA LEU A 93 -2.46 -8.19 8.88
C LEU A 93 -1.01 -7.80 8.60
N VAL A 94 -0.78 -6.61 8.04
CA VAL A 94 0.56 -6.23 7.54
C VAL A 94 1.39 -5.51 8.61
N ARG A 95 0.82 -4.48 9.25
CA ARG A 95 1.51 -3.64 10.23
C ARG A 95 1.99 -4.41 11.47
N PRO A 96 1.21 -5.34 12.07
CA PRO A 96 1.70 -6.13 13.20
C PRO A 96 2.91 -7.00 12.82
N TRP A 97 2.86 -7.65 11.67
CA TRP A 97 3.96 -8.45 11.13
C TRP A 97 5.21 -7.60 10.85
N ALA A 98 5.05 -6.46 10.17
CA ALA A 98 6.15 -5.56 9.86
C ALA A 98 6.82 -5.02 11.13
N THR A 99 6.03 -4.69 12.14
CA THR A 99 6.53 -4.17 13.43
C THR A 99 7.33 -5.23 14.18
N GLN A 100 6.81 -6.46 14.27
CA GLN A 100 7.49 -7.58 14.94
C GLN A 100 8.81 -7.93 14.23
N ALA A 101 8.78 -8.03 12.90
CA ALA A 101 9.97 -8.35 12.13
C ALA A 101 11.01 -7.22 12.19
N GLN A 102 10.59 -5.95 12.18
CA GLN A 102 11.50 -4.82 12.32
C GLN A 102 12.14 -4.76 13.72
N ALA A 103 11.40 -5.09 14.77
CA ALA A 103 11.96 -5.21 16.12
C ALA A 103 13.02 -6.33 16.19
N ALA A 104 12.74 -7.49 15.62
CA ALA A 104 13.69 -8.60 15.56
C ALA A 104 14.95 -8.22 14.78
N LEU A 105 14.81 -7.63 13.59
CA LEU A 105 15.91 -7.34 12.66
C LEU A 105 16.85 -6.21 13.06
N ARG A 106 16.53 -5.46 14.12
CA ARG A 106 17.47 -4.51 14.75
C ARG A 106 18.57 -5.21 15.54
N GLY A 107 18.36 -6.47 15.93
CA GLY A 107 19.37 -7.31 16.58
C GLY A 107 20.14 -8.23 15.62
N ALA A 108 20.97 -9.10 16.19
CA ALA A 108 21.56 -10.22 15.45
C ALA A 108 20.48 -11.29 15.23
N VAL A 109 19.89 -11.31 14.03
CA VAL A 109 18.81 -12.25 13.68
C VAL A 109 19.36 -13.48 13.00
N SER A 110 18.92 -14.64 13.47
CA SER A 110 19.25 -15.93 12.87
C SER A 110 18.54 -16.15 11.54
N ALA A 111 19.12 -16.98 10.68
CA ALA A 111 18.49 -17.38 9.41
C ALA A 111 17.12 -18.07 9.63
N VAL A 112 16.94 -18.74 10.77
CA VAL A 112 15.68 -19.42 11.15
C VAL A 112 14.57 -18.40 11.41
N GLU A 113 14.86 -17.35 12.16
CA GLU A 113 13.89 -16.27 12.44
C GLU A 113 13.53 -15.52 11.16
N VAL A 114 14.52 -15.19 10.31
CA VAL A 114 14.27 -14.57 9.00
C VAL A 114 13.31 -15.42 8.17
N LYS A 115 13.55 -16.73 8.11
CA LYS A 115 12.68 -17.67 7.38
C LYS A 115 11.28 -17.72 7.97
N ALA A 116 11.14 -17.71 9.29
CA ALA A 116 9.84 -17.70 9.97
C ALA A 116 9.03 -16.44 9.65
N PHE A 117 9.66 -15.26 9.72
CA PHE A 117 8.99 -14.00 9.38
C PHE A 117 8.62 -13.92 7.89
N ALA A 118 9.53 -14.29 7.00
CA ALA A 118 9.28 -14.25 5.56
C ALA A 118 8.26 -15.31 5.08
N GLY A 119 8.12 -16.41 5.83
CA GLY A 119 7.18 -17.50 5.59
C GLY A 119 5.80 -17.32 6.24
N ASN A 120 5.54 -16.21 6.93
CA ASN A 120 4.27 -15.98 7.62
C ASN A 120 3.10 -15.89 6.62
N LYS A 121 2.24 -16.92 6.61
CA LYS A 121 1.10 -17.03 5.68
C LYS A 121 0.06 -15.92 5.87
N ARG A 122 -0.23 -15.54 7.12
CA ARG A 122 -1.20 -14.47 7.43
C ARG A 122 -0.72 -13.13 6.89
N ALA A 123 0.57 -12.83 7.04
CA ALA A 123 1.18 -11.63 6.48
C ALA A 123 1.23 -11.68 4.95
N LEU A 124 1.52 -12.83 4.34
CA LEU A 124 1.46 -13.02 2.90
C LEU A 124 0.06 -12.71 2.35
N VAL A 125 -0.99 -13.28 2.94
CA VAL A 125 -2.38 -12.98 2.55
C VAL A 125 -2.64 -11.48 2.65
N GLY A 126 -2.29 -10.85 3.77
CA GLY A 126 -2.46 -9.40 3.93
C GLY A 126 -1.76 -8.58 2.85
N ARG A 127 -0.50 -8.89 2.52
CA ARG A 127 0.27 -8.15 1.51
C ARG A 127 -0.26 -8.39 0.09
N LEU A 128 -0.65 -9.62 -0.25
CA LEU A 128 -1.31 -9.89 -1.53
C LEU A 128 -2.65 -9.17 -1.64
N THR A 129 -3.47 -9.17 -0.58
CA THR A 129 -4.72 -8.41 -0.54
C THR A 129 -4.49 -6.91 -0.74
N MET A 130 -3.44 -6.33 -0.14
CA MET A 130 -3.08 -4.92 -0.38
C MET A 130 -2.80 -4.66 -1.87
N ILE A 131 -2.02 -5.51 -2.53
CA ILE A 131 -1.72 -5.38 -3.97
C ILE A 131 -3.00 -5.49 -4.80
N THR A 132 -3.86 -6.47 -4.50
CA THR A 132 -5.15 -6.64 -5.19
C THR A 132 -6.06 -5.43 -5.00
N LEU A 133 -6.18 -4.89 -3.79
CA LEU A 133 -6.98 -3.70 -3.52
C LEU A 133 -6.45 -2.48 -4.29
N PHE A 134 -5.13 -2.32 -4.37
CA PHE A 134 -4.51 -1.29 -5.21
C PHE A 134 -4.88 -1.45 -6.69
N ALA A 135 -4.79 -2.67 -7.22
CA ALA A 135 -5.16 -2.95 -8.60
C ALA A 135 -6.64 -2.65 -8.88
N LEU A 136 -7.52 -2.98 -7.93
CA LEU A 136 -8.95 -2.65 -8.02
C LEU A 136 -9.22 -1.15 -7.99
N ILE A 137 -8.54 -0.39 -7.13
CA ILE A 137 -8.65 1.07 -7.08
C ILE A 137 -8.18 1.67 -8.42
N VAL A 138 -7.06 1.21 -8.97
CA VAL A 138 -6.57 1.68 -10.27
C VAL A 138 -7.57 1.37 -11.38
N ALA A 139 -8.07 0.13 -11.45
CA ALA A 139 -9.06 -0.27 -12.45
C ALA A 139 -10.31 0.61 -12.37
N LEU A 140 -10.83 0.82 -11.16
CA LEU A 140 -11.98 1.70 -10.92
C LEU A 140 -11.73 3.13 -11.40
N MET A 141 -10.54 3.69 -11.14
CA MET A 141 -10.18 5.04 -11.56
C MET A 141 -10.02 5.16 -13.08
N THR A 142 -9.60 4.10 -13.76
CA THR A 142 -9.49 4.06 -15.23
C THR A 142 -10.82 3.87 -15.93
N THR A 143 -11.77 3.17 -15.30
CA THR A 143 -13.09 2.88 -15.89
C THR A 143 -14.17 3.84 -15.40
N LYS A 144 -13.82 4.84 -14.57
CA LYS A 144 -14.80 5.80 -14.06
C LYS A 144 -15.38 6.58 -15.25
N PRO A 145 -16.71 6.73 -15.34
CA PRO A 145 -17.31 7.53 -16.40
C PRO A 145 -16.81 8.98 -16.29
N GLU A 146 -16.50 9.59 -17.44
CA GLU A 146 -16.21 11.02 -17.54
C GLU A 146 -17.50 11.82 -17.35
N LEU A 147 -17.99 11.87 -16.11
CA LEU A 147 -18.98 12.87 -15.73
C LEU A 147 -18.20 14.12 -15.41
N ASN A 148 -17.87 14.88 -16.45
CA ASN A 148 -17.24 16.18 -16.30
C ASN A 148 -18.35 17.20 -16.01
N PRO A 149 -18.48 17.76 -14.79
CA PRO A 149 -19.36 18.90 -14.57
C PRO A 149 -18.80 20.20 -15.15
N PHE A 150 -17.61 20.16 -15.77
CA PHE A 150 -16.90 21.29 -16.36
C PHE A 150 -16.42 21.03 -17.81
N ALA A 151 -17.03 20.06 -18.52
CA ALA A 151 -16.90 19.95 -19.99
C ALA A 151 -17.91 20.87 -20.67
#